data_AF-A0A521RXU2-F1
#
_entry.id   AF-A0A521RXU2-F1
#
_cell.length_a   1.000
_cell.length_b   1.000
_cell.length_c   1.000
_cell.angle_alpha   90.00
_cell.angle_beta   90.00
_cell.angle_gamma   90.00
#
_symmetry.space_group_name_H-M   'P 1'
#
loop_
_entity.id
_entity.type
_entity.pdbx_description
1 polymer ?
#
loop_
_entity_poly.entity_id
_entity_poly.type
_entity_poly.pdbx_seq_one_letter_code
_entity_poly.pdbx_strand_id
1 'polypeptide(L)' 'MPAKTEKQRKFMGAELQRKREGKKTKTDLSEKELEKYASRSDRKGG' A
#
# COMPACT_ATOMS: atom_id res chain seq x y z
N MET A 1 -3.59 -7.66 -7.99
CA MET A 1 -3.38 -8.43 -6.75
C MET A 1 -3.44 -7.47 -5.57
N PRO A 2 -4.44 -7.57 -4.70
CA PRO A 2 -4.41 -6.91 -3.40
C PRO A 2 -3.36 -7.56 -2.49
N ALA A 3 -2.96 -6.90 -1.40
CA ALA A 3 -2.09 -7.54 -0.40
C ALA A 3 -2.72 -8.86 0.07
N LYS A 4 -1.94 -9.95 0.03
CA LYS A 4 -2.42 -11.31 0.33
C LYS A 4 -2.80 -11.50 1.80
N THR A 5 -2.34 -10.60 2.68
CA THR A 5 -2.58 -10.64 4.12
C THR A 5 -2.82 -9.23 4.70
N GLU A 6 -3.54 -9.13 5.82
CA GLU A 6 -3.75 -7.86 6.52
C GLU A 6 -2.42 -7.22 6.97
N LYS A 7 -1.44 -8.03 7.36
CA LYS A 7 -0.10 -7.57 7.73
C LYS A 7 0.61 -6.89 6.57
N GLN A 8 0.55 -7.48 5.37
CA GLN A 8 1.10 -6.85 4.16
C GLN A 8 0.35 -5.57 3.79
N ARG A 9 -0.98 -5.54 3.93
CA ARG A 9 -1.78 -4.34 3.69
C ARG A 9 -1.35 -3.18 4.60
N LYS A 10 -1.22 -3.45 5.91
CA LYS A 10 -0.76 -2.46 6.90
C LYS A 10 0.68 -2.00 6.61
N PHE A 11 1.56 -2.93 6.27
CA PHE A 11 2.94 -2.61 5.87
C PHE A 11 2.97 -1.67 4.65
N MET A 12 2.21 -1.99 3.60
CA MET A 12 2.16 -1.17 2.39
C MET A 12 1.51 0.20 2.65
N GLY A 13 0.54 0.29 3.56
CA GLY A 13 -0.02 1.58 3.99
C GLY A 13 0.99 2.45 4.73
N ALA A 14 1.82 1.86 5.59
CA ALA A 14 2.89 2.60 6.27
C ALA A 14 3.97 3.09 5.28
N GLU A 15 4.30 2.27 4.28
CA GLU A 15 5.23 2.64 3.21
C GLU A 15 4.67 3.74 2.31
N LEU A 16 3.37 3.69 1.99
CA LEU A 16 2.67 4.76 1.27
C LEU A 16 2.80 6.10 2.01
N GLN A 17 2.55 6.09 3.31
CA GLN A 17 2.66 7.30 4.14
C GLN A 17 4.10 7.84 4.14
N ARG A 18 5.12 6.98 4.33
CA ARG A 18 6.53 7.40 4.25
C ARG A 18 6.83 8.09 2.91
N LYS A 19 6.37 7.51 1.81
CA LYS A 19 6.59 8.07 0.48
C LYS A 19 5.94 9.44 0.30
N ARG A 20 4.70 9.62 0.80
CA ARG A 20 4.00 10.92 0.81
C ARG A 20 4.67 11.96 1.69
N GLU A 21 5.32 11.53 2.77
CA GLU A 21 6.16 12.38 3.62
C GLU A 21 7.55 12.66 3.02
N GLY A 22 7.85 12.18 1.80
CA GLY A 22 9.15 12.33 1.16
C GLY A 22 10.27 11.48 1.79
N LYS A 23 9.92 10.50 2.62
CA LYS A 23 10.86 9.59 3.27
C LYS A 23 11.17 8.40 2.38
N LYS A 24 12.38 7.86 2.52
CA LYS A 24 12.78 6.63 1.85
C LYS A 24 11.90 5.46 2.30
N THR A 25 11.35 4.75 1.32
CA THR A 25 10.64 3.49 1.50
C THR A 25 11.62 2.32 1.53
N LYS A 26 11.21 1.22 2.16
CA LYS A 26 11.89 -0.08 2.10
C LYS A 26 11.53 -0.88 0.86
N THR A 27 10.53 -0.43 0.11
CA THR A 27 10.13 -1.00 -1.17
C THR A 27 10.44 -0.03 -2.30
N ASP A 28 10.69 -0.55 -3.50
CA ASP A 28 10.90 0.24 -4.72
C ASP A 28 9.58 0.58 -5.43
N LEU A 29 8.44 0.28 -4.79
CA LEU A 29 7.11 0.48 -5.36
C LEU A 29 6.77 1.97 -5.50
N SER A 30 6.07 2.31 -6.58
CA SER A 30 5.52 3.65 -6.77
C SER A 30 4.40 3.96 -5.76
N GLU A 31 4.09 5.24 -5.57
CA GLU A 31 3.00 5.65 -4.67
C GLU A 31 1.66 4.97 -5.03
N LYS A 32 1.33 4.91 -6.32
CA LYS A 32 0.11 4.26 -6.82
C LYS A 32 0.08 2.77 -6.54
N GLU A 33 1.22 2.08 -6.63
CA GLU A 33 1.31 0.66 -6.29
C GLU A 33 1.13 0.44 -4.79
N LEU A 34 1.80 1.26 -3.96
CA LEU A 34 1.63 1.22 -2.51
C LEU A 34 0.17 1.44 -2.11
N GLU A 35 -0.53 2.39 -2.72
CA GLU A 35 -1.96 2.62 -2.53
C GLU A 35 -2.81 1.41 -2.94
N LYS A 36 -2.50 0.81 -4.09
CA LYS A 36 -3.20 -0.40 -4.56
C LYS A 36 -3.01 -1.58 -3.62
N TYR A 37 -1.84 -1.75 -3.00
CA TYR A 37 -1.61 -2.83 -2.03
C TYR A 37 -2.11 -2.49 -0.62
N ALA A 38 -2.13 -1.21 -0.24
CA ALA A 38 -2.64 -0.72 1.04
C ALA A 38 -4.17 -0.68 1.09
N SER A 39 -4.83 -0.50 -0.06
CA SER A 39 -6.28 -0.58 -0.16
C SER A 39 -6.77 -2.01 0.10
N ARG A 40 -7.83 -2.14 0.90
CA ARG A 40 -8.56 -3.41 1.00
C ARG A 40 -9.27 -3.64 -0.34
N SER A 41 -9.32 -4.89 -0.79
CA SER A 41 -10.02 -5.33 -2.00
C SER A 41 -11.53 -5.05 -2.00
N ASP A 42 -12.08 -4.46 -0.94
CA ASP A 42 -13.52 -4.29 -0.72
C ASP A 42 -14.16 -3.18 -1.58
N ARG A 43 -13.45 -2.63 -2.58
CA ARG A 43 -14.03 -1.76 -3.62
C ARG A 43 -13.85 -2.33 -5.03
N LYS A 44 -14.51 -3.46 -5.29
CA LYS A 44 -15.08 -3.74 -6.61
C LYS A 44 -16.29 -4.66 -6.43
N GLY A 45 -17.39 -4.07 -5.98
CA GLY A 45 -18.67 -4.74 -5.74
C GLY A 45 -19.57 -3.88 -4.87
N GLY A 46 -20.20 -2.87 -5.47
CA GLY A 46 -21.10 -1.91 -4.84
C GLY A 46 -21.39 -0.78 -5.81
#